data_AF-A0A498M633-F1
#
_entry.id   AF-A0A498M633-F1
#
_cell.length_a   1.000
_cell.length_b   1.000
_cell.length_c   1.000
_cell.angle_alpha   90.00
_cell.angle_beta   90.00
_cell.angle_gamma   90.00
#
_symmetry.space_group_name_H-M   'P 1'
#
loop_
_entity.id
_entity.type
_entity.pdbx_description
1 polymer ?
#
loop_
_entity_poly.entity_id
_entity_poly.type
_entity_poly.pdbx_seq_one_letter_code
_entity_poly.pdbx_strand_id
1 'polypeptide(L)'
;MHSEYKDILISDAATFEFLPDDQLDDAEEEQEVVVSEQDDQNVSTEEKDELTLDTSMQPLDIGQDLLSFGEGIFSIAPAKGKKPVGFFRIPKLEAIAFPVQFCTGQNTIDEAREVALSPSMYFNAGLFCVDTRFAKDQSYLFFAQFVTETHMARNSMSIQLQTWQTCY
;
A
#
# COMPACT_ATOMS: atom_id res chain seq x y z
N MET A 1 18.50 -40.62 -9.74
CA MET A 1 17.13 -40.18 -10.07
C MET A 1 16.20 -40.97 -9.18
N HIS A 2 15.52 -40.31 -8.24
CA HIS A 2 14.69 -40.96 -7.22
C HIS A 2 13.36 -41.42 -7.84
N SER A 3 12.93 -42.64 -7.54
CA SER A 3 11.82 -43.35 -8.20
C SER A 3 10.43 -43.04 -7.62
N GLU A 4 10.25 -41.87 -7.01
CA GLU A 4 9.04 -41.56 -6.24
C GLU A 4 7.98 -40.78 -7.03
N TYR A 5 8.27 -40.39 -8.27
CA TYR A 5 7.29 -39.73 -9.12
C TYR A 5 6.53 -40.77 -9.95
N LYS A 6 5.48 -41.34 -9.37
CA LYS A 6 4.47 -42.12 -10.08
C LYS A 6 3.25 -41.23 -10.35
N ASP A 7 3.10 -40.87 -11.62
CA ASP A 7 1.85 -40.67 -12.35
C ASP A 7 0.77 -39.81 -11.68
N ILE A 8 0.85 -38.48 -11.86
CA ILE A 8 -0.30 -37.59 -11.68
C ILE A 8 -1.18 -37.76 -12.93
N LEU A 9 -2.29 -38.48 -12.79
CA LEU A 9 -3.30 -38.57 -13.83
C LEU A 9 -4.21 -37.34 -13.74
N ILE A 10 -4.14 -36.46 -14.75
CA ILE A 10 -5.09 -35.36 -14.92
C ILE A 10 -6.41 -36.00 -15.36
N SER A 11 -7.42 -35.94 -14.49
CA SER A 11 -8.78 -36.33 -14.85
C SER A 11 -9.39 -35.27 -15.78
N ASP A 12 -9.76 -35.67 -16.98
CA ASP A 12 -10.40 -34.84 -18.03
C ASP A 12 -11.83 -34.35 -17.65
N ALA A 13 -12.26 -34.61 -16.42
CA ALA A 13 -13.55 -34.20 -15.87
C ALA A 13 -13.49 -32.85 -15.11
N ALA A 14 -12.30 -32.27 -14.95
CA ALA A 14 -12.14 -30.92 -14.42
C ALA A 14 -12.31 -29.88 -15.54
N THR A 15 -13.48 -29.90 -16.19
CA THR A 15 -13.91 -28.81 -17.05
C THR A 15 -14.26 -27.64 -16.15
N PHE A 16 -13.43 -26.60 -16.15
CA PHE A 16 -13.79 -25.31 -15.58
C PHE A 16 -14.81 -24.70 -16.53
N GLU A 17 -16.10 -24.85 -16.21
CA GLU A 17 -17.21 -24.23 -16.93
C GLU A 17 -17.03 -22.71 -16.92
N PHE A 18 -16.59 -22.16 -18.04
CA PHE A 18 -16.51 -20.73 -18.27
C PHE A 18 -17.92 -20.22 -18.58
N LEU A 19 -18.63 -19.76 -17.55
CA LEU A 19 -19.91 -19.09 -17.72
C LEU A 19 -19.70 -17.69 -18.29
N PRO A 20 -20.50 -17.26 -19.28
CA PRO A 20 -20.40 -15.93 -19.87
C PRO A 20 -20.87 -14.84 -18.89
N ASP A 21 -20.15 -13.73 -18.96
CA ASP A 21 -20.28 -12.52 -18.17
C ASP A 21 -21.43 -11.67 -18.75
N ASP A 22 -22.67 -11.95 -18.37
CA ASP A 22 -23.81 -11.07 -18.69
C ASP A 22 -24.99 -11.31 -17.72
N GLN A 23 -24.98 -10.56 -16.61
CA GLN A 23 -26.15 -9.98 -15.91
C GLN A 23 -25.73 -9.40 -14.55
N LEU A 24 -25.38 -8.11 -14.55
CA LEU A 24 -25.43 -7.25 -13.37
C LEU A 24 -26.81 -6.56 -13.39
N ASP A 25 -27.65 -6.82 -12.39
CA ASP A 25 -28.81 -5.98 -12.10
C ASP A 25 -28.40 -5.01 -10.98
N ASP A 26 -28.38 -3.73 -11.34
CA ASP A 26 -28.12 -2.56 -10.50
C ASP A 26 -29.20 -2.41 -9.42
N ALA A 27 -28.75 -2.22 -8.17
CA ALA A 27 -29.57 -1.73 -7.08
C ALA A 27 -29.16 -0.28 -6.77
N GLU A 28 -29.89 0.68 -7.33
CA GLU A 28 -29.79 2.09 -6.96
C GLU A 28 -30.98 2.48 -6.07
N GLU A 29 -30.74 2.67 -4.77
CA GLU A 29 -31.66 3.40 -3.88
C GLU A 29 -31.26 4.88 -3.86
N GLU A 30 -32.17 5.72 -4.35
CA GLU A 30 -32.09 7.18 -4.38
C GLU A 30 -32.15 7.77 -2.95
N GLN A 31 -31.22 8.66 -2.61
CA GLN A 31 -31.42 9.58 -1.49
C GLN A 31 -31.07 11.01 -1.91
N GLU A 32 -32.11 11.80 -2.15
CA GLU A 32 -32.07 13.21 -2.49
C GLU A 32 -31.39 14.06 -1.40
N VAL A 33 -30.44 14.89 -1.78
CA VAL A 33 -29.96 16.01 -0.96
C VAL A 33 -30.15 17.30 -1.77
N VAL A 34 -31.18 18.04 -1.39
CA VAL A 34 -31.53 19.36 -1.92
C VAL A 34 -30.45 20.37 -1.50
N VAL A 35 -29.72 20.91 -2.46
CA VAL A 35 -28.84 22.08 -2.29
C VAL A 35 -29.56 23.29 -2.86
N SER A 36 -29.86 24.26 -2.00
CA SER A 36 -30.42 25.55 -2.38
C SER A 36 -29.26 26.54 -2.61
N GLU A 37 -29.06 26.97 -3.86
CA GLU A 37 -28.19 28.09 -4.19
C GLU A 37 -28.97 29.41 -4.08
N GLN A 38 -28.46 30.37 -3.32
CA GLN A 38 -28.74 31.79 -3.54
C GLN A 38 -27.45 32.59 -3.39
N ASP A 39 -27.07 33.22 -4.49
CA ASP A 39 -26.00 34.19 -4.65
C ASP A 39 -26.46 35.60 -4.19
N ASP A 40 -25.46 36.46 -4.01
CA ASP A 40 -25.46 37.93 -4.08
C ASP A 40 -25.04 38.74 -2.82
N GLN A 41 -23.74 39.08 -2.85
CA GLN A 41 -23.14 40.43 -2.75
C GLN A 41 -23.06 41.23 -1.42
N ASN A 42 -21.82 41.73 -1.20
CA ASN A 42 -21.42 43.10 -0.77
C ASN A 42 -20.96 43.33 0.70
N VAL A 43 -19.64 43.61 0.87
CA VAL A 43 -18.94 44.65 1.72
C VAL A 43 -19.46 44.87 3.15
N SER A 44 -18.70 44.97 4.25
CA SER A 44 -17.32 45.39 4.54
C SER A 44 -17.08 45.29 6.07
N THR A 45 -15.81 45.45 6.46
CA THR A 45 -15.31 46.03 7.73
C THR A 45 -15.23 45.14 8.99
N GLU A 46 -14.03 45.21 9.57
CA GLU A 46 -13.53 44.60 10.79
C GLU A 46 -14.41 44.85 12.02
N GLU A 47 -14.75 43.81 12.78
CA GLU A 47 -14.97 43.90 14.23
C GLU A 47 -14.49 42.62 14.93
N LYS A 48 -13.89 42.83 16.09
CA LYS A 48 -13.02 41.94 16.84
C LYS A 48 -13.86 41.19 17.86
N ASP A 49 -14.23 39.94 17.59
CA ASP A 49 -14.95 39.11 18.56
C ASP A 49 -13.99 38.34 19.47
N GLU A 50 -14.05 38.75 20.73
CA GLU A 50 -13.36 38.23 21.89
C GLU A 50 -13.89 36.83 22.24
N LEU A 51 -13.23 35.78 21.72
CA LEU A 51 -13.44 34.42 22.22
C LEU A 51 -12.58 34.21 23.47
N THR A 52 -13.23 34.28 24.62
CA THR A 52 -12.73 33.85 25.93
C THR A 52 -12.25 32.40 25.83
N LEU A 53 -10.93 32.21 25.85
CA LEU A 53 -10.31 30.89 25.83
C LEU A 53 -10.49 30.25 27.21
N ASP A 54 -11.49 29.39 27.32
CA ASP A 54 -11.71 28.59 28.53
C ASP A 54 -10.51 27.66 28.72
N THR A 55 -9.77 27.91 29.79
CA THR A 55 -8.44 27.35 30.03
C THR A 55 -8.58 25.89 30.49
N SER A 56 -8.63 24.99 29.52
CA SER A 56 -8.35 23.55 29.72
C SER A 56 -6.90 23.19 29.40
N MET A 57 -6.06 24.19 29.17
CA MET A 57 -4.63 24.02 28.99
C MET A 57 -3.97 23.76 30.36
N GLN A 58 -3.18 22.70 30.43
CA GLN A 58 -2.31 22.43 31.58
C GLN A 58 -1.49 23.70 31.89
N PRO A 59 -1.24 24.02 33.18
CA PRO A 59 -0.48 25.21 33.55
C PRO A 59 0.87 25.17 32.85
N LEU A 60 1.23 26.30 32.24
CA LEU A 60 2.46 26.45 31.47
C LEU A 60 3.65 26.09 32.37
N ASP A 61 4.37 25.02 32.04
CA ASP A 61 5.57 24.59 32.76
C ASP A 61 6.72 25.55 32.41
N ILE A 62 6.81 26.65 33.17
CA ILE A 62 7.80 27.73 33.00
C ILE A 62 9.24 27.17 33.04
N GLY A 63 9.48 26.05 33.73
CA GLY A 63 10.78 25.40 33.77
C GLY A 63 11.20 24.81 32.43
N GLN A 64 10.27 24.17 31.71
CA GLN A 64 10.53 23.67 30.36
C GLN A 64 10.70 24.80 29.36
N ASP A 65 9.97 25.90 29.50
CA ASP A 65 10.05 27.04 28.58
C ASP A 65 11.40 27.76 28.69
N LEU A 66 11.87 28.00 29.93
CA LEU A 66 13.18 28.60 30.20
C LEU A 66 14.35 27.71 29.73
N LEU A 67 14.16 26.39 29.77
CA LEU A 67 15.13 25.43 29.23
C LEU A 67 15.02 25.32 27.70
N SER A 68 13.82 25.32 27.12
CA SER A 68 13.57 25.19 25.68
C SER A 68 14.15 26.36 24.87
N PHE A 69 14.14 27.58 25.44
CA PHE A 69 14.78 28.76 24.84
C PHE A 69 16.25 28.97 25.27
N GLY A 70 16.80 28.08 26.09
CA GLY A 70 18.23 28.05 26.37
C GLY A 70 19.01 27.78 25.09
N GLU A 71 20.03 28.59 24.84
CA GLU A 71 20.89 28.51 23.65
C GLU A 71 21.44 27.08 23.49
N GLY A 72 20.86 26.30 22.55
CA GLY A 72 21.27 24.93 22.27
C GLY A 72 20.19 23.83 22.34
N ILE A 73 18.94 24.14 22.72
CA ILE A 73 17.83 23.16 22.70
C ILE A 73 17.02 23.30 21.40
N PHE A 74 17.07 22.26 20.55
CA PHE A 74 16.33 22.22 19.29
C PHE A 74 15.10 21.33 19.40
N SER A 75 13.91 21.94 19.37
CA SER A 75 12.64 21.22 19.31
C SER A 75 12.34 20.74 17.89
N ILE A 76 12.73 19.50 17.60
CA ILE A 76 12.49 18.83 16.32
C ILE A 76 11.47 17.71 16.55
N ALA A 77 10.28 17.87 15.97
CA ALA A 77 9.28 16.82 15.98
C ALA A 77 9.79 15.56 15.25
N PRO A 78 9.41 14.35 15.71
CA PRO A 78 9.66 13.12 14.96
C PRO A 78 9.20 13.28 13.50
N ALA A 79 10.06 12.92 12.55
CA ALA A 79 9.82 13.04 11.11
C ALA A 79 9.70 14.46 10.51
N LYS A 80 10.07 15.54 11.23
CA LYS A 80 10.10 16.90 10.67
C LYS A 80 10.96 16.97 9.40
N GLY A 81 10.36 17.39 8.28
CA GLY A 81 11.03 17.51 6.97
C GLY A 81 11.21 16.21 6.21
N LYS A 82 10.63 15.09 6.68
CA LYS A 82 10.60 13.83 5.93
C LYS A 82 9.28 13.70 5.18
N LYS A 83 9.34 13.21 3.94
CA LYS A 83 8.18 12.86 3.13
C LYS A 83 7.96 11.35 3.19
N PRO A 84 6.70 10.87 3.20
CA PRO A 84 6.43 9.45 3.16
C PRO A 84 7.06 8.85 1.90
N VAL A 85 7.75 7.73 2.07
CA VAL A 85 8.27 6.94 0.95
C VAL A 85 7.22 5.90 0.57
N GLY A 86 7.01 5.70 -0.73
CA GLY A 86 6.12 4.64 -1.21
C GLY A 86 6.66 3.27 -0.85
N PHE A 87 5.76 2.30 -0.69
CA PHE A 87 6.05 0.93 -0.24
C PHE A 87 7.22 0.31 -1.01
N PHE A 88 7.14 0.23 -2.34
CA PHE A 88 8.16 -0.35 -3.22
C PHE A 88 9.47 0.45 -3.33
N ARG A 89 9.58 1.61 -2.68
CA ARG A 89 10.81 2.42 -2.67
C ARG A 89 11.74 2.02 -1.53
N ILE A 90 11.23 1.28 -0.54
CA ILE A 90 12.00 0.85 0.61
C ILE A 90 12.85 -0.36 0.17
N PRO A 91 14.19 -0.28 0.23
CA PRO A 91 15.05 -1.38 -0.20
C PRO A 91 14.91 -2.56 0.76
N LYS A 92 14.85 -3.78 0.20
CA LYS A 92 14.74 -5.03 0.99
C LYS A 92 13.55 -5.02 1.94
N LEU A 93 12.45 -4.38 1.53
CA LEU A 93 11.24 -4.23 2.35
C LEU A 93 10.73 -5.58 2.86
N GLU A 94 10.75 -6.59 2.01
CA GLU A 94 10.32 -7.94 2.34
C GLU A 94 11.08 -8.51 3.55
N ALA A 95 12.41 -8.39 3.58
CA ALA A 95 13.20 -8.86 4.71
C ALA A 95 12.97 -8.04 5.99
N ILE A 96 12.66 -6.76 5.86
CA ILE A 96 12.38 -5.88 7.00
C ILE A 96 10.99 -6.18 7.59
N ALA A 97 10.00 -6.45 6.74
CA ALA A 97 8.65 -6.78 7.14
C ALA A 97 8.54 -8.19 7.74
N PHE A 98 9.35 -9.13 7.24
CA PHE A 98 9.32 -10.55 7.63
C PHE A 98 10.68 -11.03 8.16
N PRO A 99 11.17 -10.49 9.30
CA PRO A 99 12.50 -10.79 9.79
C PRO A 99 12.68 -12.25 10.23
N VAL A 100 11.59 -12.93 10.62
CA VAL A 100 11.62 -14.34 11.05
C VAL A 100 11.81 -15.27 9.85
N GLN A 101 11.28 -14.88 8.69
CA GLN A 101 11.34 -15.60 7.44
C GLN A 101 12.68 -15.32 6.73
N PHE A 102 13.26 -14.13 6.94
CA PHE A 102 14.52 -13.68 6.34
C PHE A 102 15.59 -13.37 7.39
N CYS A 103 16.02 -14.38 8.17
CA CYS A 103 17.05 -14.19 9.21
C CYS A 103 18.36 -13.57 8.68
N THR A 104 18.73 -13.85 7.43
CA THR A 104 19.96 -13.34 6.80
C THR A 104 19.74 -12.01 6.06
N GLY A 105 18.48 -11.60 5.83
CA GLY A 105 18.14 -10.41 5.05
C GLY A 105 18.61 -10.42 3.60
N GLN A 106 18.79 -11.62 3.03
CA GLN A 106 19.14 -11.87 1.63
C GLN A 106 18.02 -12.67 0.96
N ASN A 107 18.13 -12.83 -0.35
CA ASN A 107 17.17 -13.48 -1.23
C ASN A 107 15.80 -12.78 -1.28
N THR A 108 15.77 -11.46 -1.16
CA THR A 108 14.54 -10.67 -1.31
C THR A 108 14.17 -10.48 -2.78
N ILE A 109 12.93 -10.05 -3.03
CA ILE A 109 12.44 -9.71 -4.37
C ILE A 109 13.30 -8.67 -5.09
N ASP A 110 13.84 -7.69 -4.38
CA ASP A 110 14.62 -6.58 -4.95
C ASP A 110 16.09 -6.94 -5.27
N GLU A 111 16.51 -8.17 -5.00
CA GLU A 111 17.91 -8.57 -5.16
C GLU A 111 18.29 -8.80 -6.63
N ALA A 112 19.49 -8.36 -7.00
CA ALA A 112 20.03 -8.54 -8.35
C ALA A 112 20.29 -10.02 -8.64
N ARG A 113 19.73 -10.53 -9.73
CA ARG A 113 19.91 -11.91 -10.20
C ARG A 113 20.40 -11.91 -11.65
N GLU A 114 21.04 -13.01 -12.04
CA GLU A 114 21.48 -13.23 -13.43
C GLU A 114 20.29 -13.23 -14.39
N VAL A 115 19.17 -13.83 -13.97
CA VAL A 115 17.90 -13.83 -14.71
C VAL A 115 16.89 -12.99 -13.94
N ALA A 116 16.32 -12.00 -14.61
CA ALA A 116 15.25 -11.18 -14.04
C ALA A 116 14.00 -12.04 -13.81
N LEU A 117 13.45 -11.98 -12.60
CA LEU A 117 12.24 -12.67 -12.22
C LEU A 117 11.09 -11.67 -12.14
N SER A 118 9.91 -12.06 -12.66
CA SER A 118 8.69 -11.33 -12.36
C SER A 118 8.29 -11.59 -10.90
N PRO A 119 7.58 -10.66 -10.24
CA PRO A 119 7.10 -10.88 -8.87
C PRO A 119 6.31 -12.19 -8.71
N SER A 120 5.47 -12.54 -9.68
CA SER A 120 4.71 -13.80 -9.67
C SER A 120 5.62 -15.03 -9.67
N MET A 121 6.68 -15.05 -10.49
CA MET A 121 7.63 -16.16 -10.48
C MET A 121 8.39 -16.27 -9.16
N TYR A 122 8.81 -15.13 -8.61
CA TYR A 122 9.51 -15.05 -7.34
C TYR A 122 8.65 -15.61 -6.19
N PHE A 123 7.42 -15.11 -6.03
CA PHE A 123 6.53 -15.56 -4.97
C PHE A 123 6.06 -17.00 -5.18
N ASN A 124 5.78 -17.44 -6.41
CA ASN A 124 5.42 -18.83 -6.66
C ASN A 124 6.54 -19.79 -6.24
N ALA A 125 7.80 -19.43 -6.51
CA ALA A 125 8.94 -20.24 -6.08
C ALA A 125 9.03 -20.32 -4.54
N GLY A 126 8.75 -19.23 -3.83
CA GLY A 126 8.73 -19.21 -2.35
C GLY A 126 7.52 -19.91 -1.72
N LEU A 127 6.33 -19.73 -2.30
CA LEU A 127 5.07 -20.28 -1.78
C LEU A 127 4.97 -21.80 -2.03
N PHE A 128 5.48 -22.28 -3.16
CA PHE A 128 5.48 -23.71 -3.51
C PHE A 128 6.81 -24.40 -3.20
N CYS A 129 7.69 -23.78 -2.41
CA CYS A 129 8.90 -24.44 -1.97
C CYS A 129 8.60 -25.55 -0.95
N VAL A 130 9.59 -26.41 -0.69
CA VAL A 130 9.50 -27.48 0.32
C VAL A 130 9.23 -26.91 1.72
N ASP A 131 9.68 -25.69 2.00
CA ASP A 131 9.43 -25.01 3.27
C ASP A 131 8.07 -24.29 3.28
N THR A 132 7.11 -24.89 3.98
CA THR A 132 5.75 -24.34 4.10
C THR A 132 5.62 -23.08 4.96
N ARG A 133 6.70 -22.55 5.56
CA ARG A 133 6.63 -21.35 6.43
C ARG A 133 6.04 -20.14 5.71
N PHE A 134 6.45 -19.90 4.46
CA PHE A 134 5.95 -18.79 3.64
C PHE A 134 4.48 -18.98 3.25
N ALA A 135 4.08 -20.20 2.92
CA ALA A 135 2.70 -20.52 2.53
C ALA A 135 1.71 -20.50 3.70
N LYS A 136 2.18 -20.74 4.93
CA LYS A 136 1.35 -20.74 6.14
C LYS A 136 1.11 -19.34 6.73
N ASP A 137 1.97 -18.38 6.38
CA ASP A 137 1.88 -17.03 6.91
C ASP A 137 0.90 -16.19 6.08
N GLN A 138 -0.26 -15.89 6.66
CA GLN A 138 -1.30 -15.08 6.03
C GLN A 138 -0.81 -13.67 5.69
N SER A 139 0.04 -13.07 6.54
CA SER A 139 0.59 -11.73 6.27
C SER A 139 1.52 -11.76 5.07
N TYR A 140 2.31 -12.83 4.90
CA TYR A 140 3.16 -13.01 3.74
C TYR A 140 2.34 -13.25 2.46
N LEU A 141 1.24 -14.01 2.53
CA LEU A 141 0.34 -14.21 1.39
C LEU A 141 -0.28 -12.90 0.89
N PHE A 142 -0.79 -12.05 1.80
CA PHE A 142 -1.34 -10.75 1.41
C PHE A 142 -0.27 -9.80 0.88
N PHE A 143 0.93 -9.85 1.44
CA PHE A 143 2.06 -9.10 0.90
C PHE A 143 2.37 -9.53 -0.53
N ALA A 144 2.50 -10.83 -0.78
CA ALA A 144 2.75 -11.37 -2.11
C ALA A 144 1.67 -10.92 -3.11
N GLN A 145 0.39 -11.06 -2.73
CA GLN A 145 -0.75 -10.61 -3.55
C GLN A 145 -0.64 -9.12 -3.90
N PHE A 146 -0.45 -8.27 -2.88
CA PHE A 146 -0.35 -6.83 -3.07
C PHE A 146 0.79 -6.44 -4.02
N VAL A 147 1.96 -7.07 -3.87
CA VAL A 147 3.11 -6.82 -4.74
C VAL A 147 2.81 -7.26 -6.17
N THR A 148 2.23 -8.46 -6.36
CA THR A 148 1.90 -8.96 -7.69
C THR A 148 0.84 -8.12 -8.39
N GLU A 149 -0.22 -7.73 -7.69
CA GLU A 149 -1.29 -6.88 -8.23
C GLU A 149 -0.76 -5.50 -8.61
N THR A 150 0.02 -4.88 -7.73
CA THR A 150 0.61 -3.57 -8.02
C THR A 150 1.52 -3.63 -9.24
N HIS A 151 2.32 -4.68 -9.36
CA HIS A 151 3.17 -4.90 -10.54
C HIS A 151 2.35 -5.05 -11.82
N MET A 152 1.27 -5.85 -11.78
CA MET A 152 0.36 -6.02 -12.92
C MET A 152 -0.35 -4.72 -13.31
N ALA A 153 -0.89 -3.98 -12.34
CA ALA A 153 -1.55 -2.69 -12.55
C ALA A 153 -0.58 -1.65 -13.14
N ARG A 154 0.66 -1.61 -12.65
CA ARG A 154 1.70 -0.72 -13.19
C ARG A 154 2.04 -1.07 -14.64
N ASN A 155 2.18 -2.35 -14.94
CA ASN A 155 2.53 -2.81 -16.29
C ASN A 155 1.38 -2.56 -17.28
N SER A 156 0.13 -2.80 -16.88
CA SER A 156 -1.03 -2.55 -17.74
C SER A 156 -1.20 -1.07 -18.09
N MET A 157 -1.02 -0.16 -17.12
CA MET A 157 -1.02 1.29 -17.38
C MET A 157 0.07 1.72 -18.37
N SER A 158 1.29 1.18 -18.22
CA SER A 158 2.40 1.49 -19.12
C SER A 158 2.12 1.04 -20.55
N ILE A 159 1.56 -0.16 -20.73
CA ILE A 159 1.22 -0.70 -22.04
C ILE A 159 0.13 0.17 -22.70
N GLN A 160 -0.93 0.51 -21.96
CA GLN A 160 -2.00 1.35 -22.50
C GLN A 160 -1.46 2.69 -23.01
N LEU A 161 -0.64 3.39 -22.22
CA LEU A 161 -0.04 4.66 -22.63
C LEU A 161 0.80 4.52 -23.92
N GLN A 162 1.59 3.45 -24.02
CA GLN A 162 2.40 3.17 -25.22
C GLN A 162 1.53 2.86 -26.45
N THR A 163 0.46 2.09 -26.28
CA THR A 163 -0.48 1.78 -27.37
C THR A 163 -1.21 3.03 -27.85
N TRP A 164 -1.68 3.90 -26.95
CA TRP A 164 -2.35 5.15 -27.30
C TRP A 164 -1.43 6.08 -28.11
N GLN A 165 -0.14 6.13 -27.79
CA GLN A 165 0.83 6.98 -28.48
C GLN A 165 1.28 6.44 -29.84
N THR A 166 1.09 5.15 -30.11
CA THR A 166 1.43 4.53 -31.41
C THR A 166 0.26 4.59 -32.40
N CYS A 167 -0.98 4.78 -31.91
CA CYS A 167 -2.19 4.88 -32.71
C CYS A 167 -2.52 6.31 -33.19
N TYR A 168 -1.66 7.30 -32.88
CA TYR A 168 -1.73 8.68 -33.33
C TYR A 168 -0.52 9.00 -34.22
#